data_AF-A0A6L3SRL9-F1
#
_entry.id   AF-A0A6L3SRL9-F1
#
_cell.length_a   1.000
_cell.length_b   1.000
_cell.length_c   1.000
_cell.angle_alpha   90.00
_cell.angle_beta   90.00
_cell.angle_gamma   90.00
#
_symmetry.space_group_name_H-M   'P 1'
#
loop_
_entity.id
_entity.type
_entity.pdbx_description
1 polymer ?
#
loop_
_entity_poly.entity_id
_entity_poly.type
_entity_poly.pdbx_seq_one_letter_code
_entity_poly.pdbx_strand_id
1 'polypeptide(L)'
;MSAHVIATAIEEEAAAFCRRRFHGTADYLEAKDEHCKRVAALVRQLRPLIGVPPALSLGTGRRQSGRYQFEVVARARKAAARA
;
A
#
# COMPACT_ATOMS: atom_id res chain seq x y z
N MET A 1 16.02 -5.46 -3.90
CA MET A 1 14.73 -4.84 -3.50
C MET A 1 13.59 -5.78 -3.89
N SER A 2 12.53 -5.90 -3.10
CA SER A 2 11.36 -6.72 -3.46
C SER A 2 10.32 -5.88 -4.22
N ALA A 3 9.50 -6.52 -5.05
CA ALA A 3 8.42 -5.85 -5.78
C ALA A 3 7.42 -5.14 -4.85
N HIS A 4 7.22 -5.66 -3.62
CA HIS A 4 6.44 -4.97 -2.59
C HIS A 4 7.09 -3.68 -2.10
N VAL A 5 8.41 -3.65 -1.92
CA VAL A 5 9.14 -2.43 -1.54
C VAL A 5 8.99 -1.36 -2.63
N ILE A 6 9.02 -1.77 -3.90
CA ILE A 6 8.81 -0.85 -5.03
C ILE A 6 7.37 -0.31 -5.04
N ALA A 7 6.37 -1.17 -4.87
CA ALA A 7 4.96 -0.75 -4.80
C ALA A 7 4.69 0.21 -3.62
N THR A 8 5.31 -0.03 -2.46
CA THR A 8 5.23 0.87 -1.31
C THR A 8 5.92 2.20 -1.59
N ALA A 9 7.10 2.20 -2.20
CA ALA A 9 7.79 3.44 -2.58
C ALA A 9 6.95 4.29 -3.55
N ILE A 10 6.30 3.68 -4.54
CA ILE A 10 5.39 4.38 -5.47
C ILE A 10 4.22 5.02 -4.72
N GLU A 11 3.61 4.30 -3.76
CA GLU A 11 2.55 4.85 -2.92
C GLU A 11 3.01 6.05 -2.08
N GLU A 12 4.21 5.96 -1.49
CA GLU A 12 4.78 7.01 -0.67
C GLU A 12 5.11 8.27 -1.50
N GLU A 13 5.73 8.10 -2.66
CA GLU A 13 6.02 9.18 -3.60
C GLU A 13 4.74 9.84 -4.11
N ALA A 14 3.74 9.04 -4.52
CA ALA A 14 2.45 9.55 -4.94
C ALA A 14 1.77 10.32 -3.80
N ALA A 15 1.74 9.79 -2.59
CA ALA A 15 1.13 10.46 -1.44
C ALA A 15 1.87 11.75 -1.05
N ALA A 16 3.19 11.82 -1.22
CA ALA A 16 3.97 13.03 -1.04
C ALA A 16 3.63 14.08 -2.11
N PHE A 17 3.51 13.66 -3.37
CA PHE A 17 3.11 14.54 -4.48
C PHE A 17 1.69 15.08 -4.28
N CYS A 18 0.73 14.25 -3.90
CA CYS A 18 -0.66 14.69 -3.70
C CYS A 18 -0.82 15.69 -2.55
N ARG A 19 0.02 15.57 -1.51
CA ARG A 19 0.05 16.48 -0.35
C ARG A 19 0.72 17.82 -0.64
N ARG A 20 1.48 17.93 -1.72
CA ARG A 20 2.08 19.22 -2.10
C ARG A 20 0.98 20.22 -2.46
N ARG A 21 1.11 21.43 -1.93
CA ARG A 21 0.23 22.54 -2.24
C ARG A 21 0.70 23.17 -3.55
N PHE A 22 -0.15 23.12 -4.56
CA PHE A 22 0.12 23.75 -5.85
C PHE A 22 -0.73 25.01 -5.97
N HIS A 23 -0.15 26.03 -6.59
CA HIS A 23 -0.83 27.28 -6.91
C HIS A 23 -0.88 27.36 -8.44
N GLY A 24 -2.04 27.09 -9.01
CA GLY A 24 -2.28 27.02 -10.46
C GLY A 24 -3.77 27.20 -10.79
N THR A 25 -4.11 27.21 -12.07
CA THR A 25 -5.51 27.26 -12.54
C THR A 25 -6.30 26.03 -12.08
N ALA A 26 -7.63 26.18 -11.93
CA ALA A 26 -8.50 25.11 -11.42
C ALA A 26 -8.34 23.80 -12.18
N ASP A 27 -8.27 23.85 -13.52
CA ASP A 27 -8.08 22.68 -14.39
C ASP A 27 -6.81 21.88 -14.07
N TYR A 28 -5.72 22.57 -13.68
CA TYR A 28 -4.48 21.91 -13.29
C TYR A 28 -4.63 21.18 -11.95
N LEU A 29 -5.36 21.77 -11.01
CA LEU A 29 -5.61 21.15 -9.70
C LEU A 29 -6.50 19.91 -9.84
N GLU A 30 -7.52 19.97 -10.69
CA GLU A 30 -8.40 18.83 -10.99
C GLU A 30 -7.62 17.69 -11.68
N ALA A 31 -6.84 18.01 -12.71
CA ALA A 31 -6.00 17.02 -13.39
C ALA A 31 -4.98 16.36 -12.44
N LYS A 32 -4.42 17.13 -11.49
CA LYS A 32 -3.51 16.61 -10.45
C LYS A 32 -4.23 15.66 -9.50
N ASP A 33 -5.42 16.04 -9.01
CA ASP A 33 -6.19 15.19 -8.10
C ASP A 33 -6.66 13.90 -8.78
N GLU A 34 -7.06 13.96 -10.05
CA GLU A 34 -7.35 12.77 -10.86
C GLU A 34 -6.13 11.88 -11.06
N HIS A 35 -4.96 12.47 -11.33
CA HIS A 35 -3.71 11.73 -11.47
C HIS A 35 -3.38 10.97 -10.17
N CYS A 36 -3.47 11.67 -9.03
CA CYS A 36 -3.32 11.08 -7.70
C CYS A 36 -4.25 9.88 -7.45
N LYS A 37 -5.54 10.01 -7.80
CA LYS A 37 -6.52 8.92 -7.69
C LYS A 37 -6.17 7.74 -8.59
N ARG A 38 -5.73 8.01 -9.83
CA ARG A 38 -5.30 6.99 -10.80
C ARG A 38 -4.10 6.20 -10.30
N VAL A 39 -3.04 6.87 -9.81
CA VAL A 39 -1.85 6.18 -9.29
C VAL A 39 -2.23 5.31 -8.09
N ALA A 40 -3.04 5.82 -7.15
CA ALA A 40 -3.49 5.02 -6.01
C ALA A 40 -4.30 3.78 -6.43
N ALA A 41 -5.16 3.91 -7.45
CA ALA A 41 -5.91 2.78 -8.00
C ALA A 41 -4.99 1.72 -8.65
N LEU A 42 -4.00 2.17 -9.42
CA LEU A 42 -3.01 1.29 -10.05
C LEU A 42 -2.18 0.52 -9.01
N VAL A 43 -1.72 1.16 -7.95
CA VAL A 43 -0.96 0.43 -6.91
C VAL A 43 -1.85 -0.59 -6.18
N ARG A 44 -3.13 -0.26 -5.93
CA ARG A 44 -4.09 -1.24 -5.38
C ARG A 44 -4.30 -2.45 -6.28
N GLN A 45 -4.30 -2.26 -7.60
CA GLN A 45 -4.37 -3.36 -8.57
C GLN A 45 -3.05 -4.13 -8.68
N LEU A 46 -1.91 -3.46 -8.52
CA LEU A 46 -0.58 -4.06 -8.60
C LEU A 46 -0.28 -4.96 -7.39
N ARG A 47 -0.67 -4.55 -6.18
CA ARG A 47 -0.43 -5.29 -4.93
C ARG A 47 -0.83 -6.78 -4.98
N PRO A 48 -2.04 -7.17 -5.45
CA PRO A 48 -2.40 -8.58 -5.56
C PRO A 48 -1.64 -9.33 -6.67
N LEU A 49 -1.22 -8.64 -7.75
CA LEU A 49 -0.45 -9.25 -8.85
C LEU A 49 0.99 -9.60 -8.45
N ILE A 50 1.56 -8.84 -7.51
CA ILE A 50 2.88 -9.16 -6.93
C ILE A 50 2.82 -10.43 -6.06
N GLY A 51 1.63 -10.86 -5.66
CA GLY A 51 1.40 -12.01 -4.78
C GLY A 51 1.40 -11.64 -3.30
N VAL A 52 1.45 -12.67 -2.44
CA VAL A 52 1.50 -12.48 -0.99
C VAL A 52 2.95 -12.15 -0.60
N PRO A 53 3.21 -11.07 0.15
CA PRO A 53 4.54 -10.78 0.67
C PRO A 53 5.14 -12.01 1.33
N PRO A 54 6.45 -12.26 1.21
CA PRO A 54 7.09 -13.42 1.83
C PRO A 54 6.80 -13.54 3.32
N ALA A 55 6.56 -12.43 4.02
CA ALA A 55 6.17 -12.42 5.44
C ALA A 55 4.71 -12.84 5.70
N LEU A 56 3.80 -12.64 4.74
CA LEU A 56 2.39 -13.01 4.82
C LEU A 56 2.11 -14.41 4.23
N SER A 57 3.03 -14.97 3.44
CA SER A 57 2.99 -16.37 3.00
C SER A 57 3.49 -17.35 4.06
N LEU A 58 4.02 -16.84 5.18
CA LEU A 58 4.46 -17.66 6.30
C LEU A 58 3.21 -18.09 7.10
N GLY A 59 3.04 -19.40 7.26
CA GLY A 59 2.09 -19.95 8.23
C GLY A 59 2.33 -19.38 9.65
N THR A 60 1.34 -19.54 10.53
CA THR A 60 1.39 -19.00 11.88
C THR A 60 2.61 -19.50 12.68
N GLY A 61 3.14 -18.66 13.57
CA GLY A 61 4.24 -18.99 14.47
C GLY A 61 5.27 -17.88 14.68
N ARG A 62 6.21 -18.12 15.60
CA ARG A 62 7.33 -17.22 15.89
C ARG A 62 8.45 -17.34 14.87
N ARG A 63 8.95 -16.21 14.35
CA ARG A 63 9.97 -16.16 13.31
C ARG A 63 10.96 -15.02 13.54
N GLN A 64 12.07 -15.11 12.81
CA GLN A 64 13.14 -14.13 12.80
C GLN A 64 13.42 -13.70 11.37
N SER A 65 13.45 -12.38 11.12
CA SER A 65 13.94 -11.80 9.87
C SER A 65 15.06 -10.81 10.19
N GLY A 66 16.30 -11.17 9.83
CA GLY A 66 17.49 -10.46 10.26
C GLY A 66 17.56 -10.34 11.79
N ARG A 67 17.60 -9.10 12.30
CA ARG A 67 17.64 -8.80 13.74
C ARG A 67 16.27 -8.76 14.43
N TYR A 68 15.17 -8.84 13.69
CA TYR A 68 13.84 -8.68 14.23
C TYR A 68 13.17 -10.03 14.46
N GLN A 69 12.66 -10.22 15.68
CA GLN A 69 11.80 -11.35 16.03
C GLN A 69 10.34 -10.87 16.02
N PHE A 70 9.47 -11.62 15.36
CA PHE A 70 8.04 -11.33 15.30
C PHE A 70 7.21 -12.60 15.27
N GLU A 71 5.97 -12.49 15.74
CA GLU A 71 5.01 -13.59 15.80
C GLU A 71 3.89 -13.35 14.77
N VAL A 72 3.74 -14.29 13.84
CA VAL A 72 2.68 -14.26 12.83
C VAL A 72 1.46 -14.96 13.42
N VAL A 73 0.43 -14.17 13.73
CA VAL A 73 -0.86 -14.65 14.23
C VAL A 73 -1.94 -14.52 13.16
N ALA A 74 -2.76 -15.56 12.99
CA ALA A 74 -3.94 -15.48 12.13
C ALA A 74 -4.96 -14.54 12.78
N ARG A 75 -5.22 -13.40 12.14
CA ARG A 75 -6.34 -12.53 12.53
C ARG A 75 -7.61 -13.03 11.87
N ALA A 76 -8.58 -13.46 12.67
CA ALA A 76 -9.94 -13.64 12.19
C ALA A 76 -10.47 -12.30 11.65
N ARG A 77 -11.03 -12.29 10.44
CA ARG A 77 -11.74 -11.12 9.94
C ARG A 77 -12.90 -10.85 10.90
N LYS A 78 -12.91 -9.67 11.54
CA LYS A 78 -14.05 -9.21 12.33
C LYS A 78 -15.25 -9.23 11.39
N ALA A 79 -16.21 -10.15 11.63
CA ALA A 79 -17.45 -10.17 10.88
C ALA A 79 -18.04 -8.77 10.95
N ALA A 80 -18.29 -8.14 9.79
CA ALA A 80 -19.01 -6.89 9.74
C ALA A 80 -20.36 -7.15 10.42
N ALA A 81 -20.57 -6.56 11.60
CA ALA A 81 -21.85 -6.60 12.26
C ALA A 81 -22.85 -5.97 11.29
N ARG A 82 -23.73 -6.80 10.71
CA ARG A 82 -24.91 -6.32 9.99
C ARG A 82 -25.74 -5.56 11.03
N ALA A 83 -25.84 -4.25 10.84
CA ALA A 83 -26.86 -3.42 11.45
C ALA A 83 -28.19 -3.62 10.71
#